data_AF-A0A1S8CAG9-F1
#
_entry.id   AF-A0A1S8CAG9-F1
#
_cell.length_a   1.000
_cell.length_b   1.000
_cell.length_c   1.000
_cell.angle_alpha   90.00
_cell.angle_beta   90.00
_cell.angle_gamma   90.00
#
_symmetry.space_group_name_H-M   'P 1'
#
loop_
_entity.id
_entity.type
_entity.pdbx_description
1 polymer ?
#
loop_
_entity_poly.entity_id
_entity_poly.type
_entity_poly.pdbx_seq_one_letter_code
_entity_poly.pdbx_strand_id
1 'polypeptide(L)'
;RAAGLDMVRLPGRAAAHGPLMQSIAERLTAALDELDWSVPDVPVLSNVDARPSRDPEHLAGCLRRHLTSPVQWEATAHALVAEVGATWIVEIASVPTLGPLIRQVHPDLPVHLATGPGLPTPPARPDHALTGAAPSRGER
;
A
#
# COMPACT_ATOMS: atom_id res chain seq x y z
N ARG A 1 12.19 -20.46 24.17
CA ARG A 1 11.81 -19.33 25.04
C ARG A 1 13.07 -18.64 25.51
N ALA A 2 13.45 -17.51 24.90
CA ALA A 2 14.42 -16.59 25.48
C ALA A 2 13.62 -15.33 25.86
N ALA A 3 13.74 -14.86 27.10
CA ALA A 3 13.04 -13.68 27.64
C ALA A 3 11.49 -13.71 27.71
N GLY A 4 10.86 -14.89 27.72
CA GLY A 4 9.38 -14.98 27.78
C GLY A 4 8.66 -14.68 26.46
N LEU A 5 9.42 -14.53 25.37
CA LEU A 5 8.89 -14.33 24.02
C LEU A 5 8.70 -15.68 23.31
N ASP A 6 7.59 -15.78 22.60
CA ASP A 6 7.32 -16.87 21.66
C ASP A 6 7.93 -16.52 20.31
N MET A 7 8.67 -17.46 19.73
CA MET A 7 9.33 -17.31 18.44
C MET A 7 8.82 -18.38 17.49
N VAL A 8 8.36 -17.94 16.31
CA VAL A 8 7.89 -18.83 15.25
C VAL A 8 8.75 -18.59 14.02
N ARG A 9 9.32 -19.67 13.46
CA ARG A 9 10.00 -19.61 12.16
C ARG A 9 8.93 -19.55 11.08
N LEU A 10 8.96 -18.50 10.27
CA LEU A 10 8.10 -18.39 9.10
C LEU A 10 8.58 -19.34 7.99
N PRO A 11 7.66 -20.01 7.26
CA PRO A 11 8.00 -20.83 6.10
C PRO A 11 8.31 -19.94 4.89
N GLY A 12 9.41 -19.18 4.97
CA GLY A 12 9.87 -18.29 3.90
C GLY A 12 11.09 -18.83 3.17
N ARG A 13 11.20 -18.55 1.87
CA ARG A 13 12.39 -18.87 1.06
C ARG A 13 13.49 -17.81 1.17
N ALA A 14 13.16 -16.61 1.68
CA ALA A 14 14.09 -15.50 1.83
C ALA A 14 13.70 -14.59 3.00
N ALA A 15 14.69 -13.94 3.61
CA ALA A 15 14.48 -12.84 4.56
C ALA A 15 14.23 -11.54 3.76
N ALA A 16 12.98 -11.35 3.34
CA ALA A 16 12.54 -10.14 2.66
C ALA A 16 12.60 -8.92 3.60
N HIS A 17 12.60 -7.71 3.03
CA HIS A 17 12.56 -6.44 3.79
C HIS A 17 13.79 -6.19 4.67
N GLY A 18 14.98 -6.54 4.15
CA GLY A 18 16.24 -6.34 4.85
C GLY A 18 17.46 -6.41 3.94
N PRO A 19 18.67 -6.28 4.51
CA PRO A 19 19.92 -6.13 3.75
C PRO A 19 20.23 -7.29 2.79
N LEU A 20 19.73 -8.49 3.08
CA LEU A 20 19.93 -9.67 2.21
C LEU A 20 19.22 -9.54 0.85
N MET A 21 18.30 -8.59 0.70
CA MET A 21 17.59 -8.32 -0.56
C MET A 21 18.30 -7.30 -1.47
N GLN A 22 19.46 -6.76 -1.06
CA GLN A 22 20.14 -5.68 -1.78
C GLN A 22 20.36 -5.99 -3.27
N SER A 23 20.88 -7.19 -3.60
CA SER A 23 21.12 -7.57 -5.00
C SER A 23 19.83 -7.68 -5.84
N ILE A 24 18.69 -7.98 -5.20
CA ILE A 24 17.38 -8.01 -5.86
C ILE A 24 16.83 -6.59 -6.02
N ALA A 25 17.02 -5.74 -5.00
CA ALA A 25 16.62 -4.34 -5.02
C ALA A 25 17.34 -3.55 -6.13
N GLU A 26 18.62 -3.85 -6.40
CA GLU A 26 19.37 -3.26 -7.52
C GLU A 26 18.76 -3.63 -8.88
N ARG A 27 18.39 -4.91 -9.07
CA ARG A 27 17.70 -5.34 -10.30
C ARG A 27 16.31 -4.74 -10.45
N LEU A 28 15.56 -4.64 -9.35
CA LEU A 28 14.28 -3.95 -9.33
C LEU A 28 14.46 -2.48 -9.71
N THR A 29 15.45 -1.80 -9.14
CA THR A 29 15.73 -0.39 -9.42
C THR A 29 16.01 -0.16 -10.90
N ALA A 30 16.88 -0.98 -11.52
CA ALA A 30 17.15 -0.88 -12.94
C ALA A 30 15.89 -1.03 -13.81
N ALA A 31 15.00 -1.98 -13.47
CA ALA A 31 13.74 -2.15 -14.18
C ALA A 31 12.76 -0.97 -13.97
N LEU A 32 12.73 -0.37 -12.78
CA LEU A 32 11.89 0.79 -12.49
C LEU A 32 12.36 2.07 -13.19
N ASP A 33 13.66 2.18 -13.48
CA ASP A 33 14.26 3.32 -14.20
C ASP A 33 13.88 3.33 -15.69
N GLU A 34 13.39 2.21 -16.23
CA GLU A 34 12.88 2.09 -17.60
C GLU A 34 11.38 2.42 -17.73
N LEU A 35 10.69 2.68 -16.62
CA LEU A 35 9.25 2.94 -16.61
C LEU A 35 8.93 4.44 -16.65
N ASP A 36 7.86 4.79 -17.37
CA ASP A 36 7.24 6.11 -17.28
C ASP A 36 6.32 6.19 -16.06
N TRP A 37 6.61 7.13 -15.16
CA TRP A 37 5.83 7.36 -13.95
C TRP A 37 4.80 8.46 -14.16
N SER A 38 3.56 8.19 -13.76
CA SER A 38 2.45 9.16 -13.83
C SER A 38 1.87 9.44 -12.45
N VAL A 39 1.23 10.60 -12.31
CA VAL A 39 0.53 10.98 -11.07
C VAL A 39 -0.66 10.05 -10.87
N PRO A 40 -0.73 9.28 -9.78
CA PRO A 40 -1.86 8.40 -9.52
C PRO A 40 -3.13 9.21 -9.22
N ASP A 41 -4.29 8.66 -9.59
CA ASP A 41 -5.59 9.30 -9.35
C ASP A 41 -5.94 9.39 -7.86
N VAL A 42 -5.43 8.44 -7.07
CA VAL A 42 -5.64 8.37 -5.62
C VAL A 42 -4.28 8.38 -4.89
N PRO A 43 -4.21 8.92 -3.66
CA PRO A 43 -3.00 8.81 -2.85
C PRO A 43 -2.62 7.35 -2.62
N VAL A 44 -1.33 7.05 -2.75
CA VAL A 44 -0.74 5.75 -2.43
C VAL A 44 0.05 5.91 -1.15
N LEU A 45 -0.16 5.01 -0.19
CA LEU A 45 0.66 4.89 1.01
C LEU A 45 1.70 3.81 0.75
N SER A 46 2.98 4.18 0.79
CA SER A 46 4.05 3.19 0.67
C SER A 46 4.26 2.46 1.99
N ASN A 47 4.54 1.15 1.92
CA ASN A 47 4.99 0.38 3.07
C ASN A 47 6.32 0.87 3.65
N VAL A 48 7.08 1.72 2.93
CA VAL A 48 8.39 2.22 3.39
C VAL A 48 8.26 3.30 4.46
N ASP A 49 7.28 4.19 4.33
CA ASP A 49 7.16 5.39 5.17
C ASP A 49 5.74 5.73 5.61
N ALA A 50 4.74 4.94 5.19
CA ALA A 50 3.33 5.10 5.53
C ALA A 50 2.72 6.48 5.15
N ARG A 51 3.37 7.25 4.28
CA ARG A 51 2.92 8.59 3.90
C ARG A 51 1.98 8.51 2.69
N PRO A 52 0.77 9.10 2.74
CA PRO A 52 -0.06 9.28 1.55
C PRO A 52 0.65 10.20 0.55
N SER A 53 0.86 9.71 -0.67
CA SER A 53 1.52 10.49 -1.72
C SER A 53 0.90 10.27 -3.09
N ARG A 54 0.92 11.31 -3.90
CA ARG A 54 0.65 11.28 -5.35
C ARG A 54 1.87 11.73 -6.16
N ASP A 55 2.99 11.99 -5.50
CA ASP A 55 4.23 12.38 -6.15
C ASP A 55 4.89 11.14 -6.76
N PRO A 56 4.99 11.03 -8.10
CA PRO A 56 5.54 9.86 -8.75
C PRO A 56 7.02 9.64 -8.42
N GLU A 57 7.81 10.69 -8.24
CA GLU A 57 9.24 10.57 -7.91
C GLU A 57 9.41 10.00 -6.51
N HIS A 58 8.62 10.49 -5.56
CA HIS A 58 8.59 9.95 -4.20
C HIS A 58 8.18 8.47 -4.18
N LEU A 59 7.09 8.11 -4.88
CA LEU A 59 6.59 6.74 -4.94
C LEU A 59 7.58 5.79 -5.61
N ALA A 60 8.22 6.22 -6.70
CA ALA A 60 9.30 5.49 -7.35
C ALA A 60 10.47 5.26 -6.39
N GLY A 61 10.89 6.30 -5.67
CA GLY A 61 11.93 6.22 -4.65
C GLY A 61 11.58 5.23 -3.54
N CYS A 62 10.34 5.22 -3.06
CA CYS A 62 9.88 4.25 -2.07
C CYS A 62 9.86 2.82 -2.64
N LEU A 63 9.40 2.62 -3.88
CA LEU A 63 9.37 1.29 -4.49
C LEU A 63 10.78 0.71 -4.71
N ARG A 64 11.76 1.54 -5.09
CA ARG A 64 13.18 1.15 -5.20
C ARG A 64 13.75 0.61 -3.87
N ARG A 65 13.35 1.20 -2.74
CA ARG A 65 13.81 0.78 -1.39
C ARG A 65 12.97 -0.34 -0.76
N HIS A 66 11.81 -0.65 -1.32
CA HIS A 66 10.78 -1.48 -0.69
C HIS A 66 11.29 -2.85 -0.21
N LEU A 67 12.12 -3.51 -1.01
CA LEU A 67 12.66 -4.85 -0.69
C LEU A 67 13.67 -4.85 0.46
N THR A 68 14.26 -3.69 0.77
CA THR A 68 15.29 -3.52 1.80
C THR A 68 14.79 -2.77 3.03
N SER A 69 13.60 -2.17 2.95
CA SER A 69 12.96 -1.45 4.05
C SER A 69 11.93 -2.32 4.75
N PRO A 70 11.75 -2.16 6.08
CA PRO A 70 10.68 -2.81 6.81
C PRO A 70 9.31 -2.35 6.28
N VAL A 71 8.30 -3.20 6.43
CA VAL A 71 6.91 -2.85 6.14
C VAL A 71 6.32 -2.11 7.34
N GLN A 72 6.08 -0.82 7.20
CA GLN A 72 5.50 0.06 8.22
C GLN A 72 3.97 -0.11 8.36
N TRP A 73 3.50 -1.34 8.51
CA TRP A 73 2.06 -1.67 8.44
C TRP A 73 1.22 -0.92 9.48
N GLU A 74 1.66 -0.86 10.74
CA GLU A 74 0.93 -0.19 11.81
C GLU A 74 0.80 1.32 11.53
N ALA A 75 1.88 1.96 11.08
CA ALA A 75 1.86 3.36 10.68
C ALA A 75 0.94 3.58 9.47
N THR A 76 0.97 2.68 8.47
CA THR A 76 0.06 2.73 7.32
C THR A 76 -1.41 2.62 7.76
N ALA A 77 -1.72 1.74 8.70
CA ALA A 77 -3.07 1.58 9.24
C ALA A 77 -3.57 2.86 9.91
N HIS A 78 -2.72 3.51 10.72
CA HIS A 78 -3.04 4.80 11.33
C HIS A 78 -3.21 5.92 10.29
N ALA A 79 -2.31 6.01 9.31
CA ALA A 79 -2.38 7.03 8.26
C ALA A 79 -3.63 6.88 7.37
N LEU A 80 -4.07 5.64 7.10
CA LEU A 80 -5.33 5.38 6.38
C LEU A 80 -6.53 6.03 7.08
N VAL A 81 -6.60 5.98 8.42
CA VAL A 81 -7.71 6.57 9.18
C VAL A 81 -7.49 8.06 9.38
N ALA A 82 -6.32 8.47 9.88
CA ALA A 82 -6.06 9.83 10.34
C ALA A 82 -5.79 10.82 9.21
N GLU A 83 -5.07 10.41 8.16
CA GLU A 83 -4.66 11.30 7.07
C GLU A 83 -5.55 11.15 5.83
N VAL A 84 -5.93 9.92 5.49
CA VAL A 84 -6.80 9.66 4.34
C VAL A 84 -8.29 9.75 4.70
N GLY A 85 -8.64 9.60 5.98
CA GLY A 85 -10.04 9.66 6.42
C GLY A 85 -10.85 8.40 6.12
N ALA A 86 -10.20 7.24 6.02
CA ALA A 86 -10.88 5.99 5.73
C ALA A 86 -11.85 5.61 6.86
N THR A 87 -13.11 5.37 6.49
CA THR A 87 -14.18 4.92 7.40
C THR A 87 -14.53 3.45 7.22
N TRP A 88 -14.00 2.82 6.18
CA TRP A 88 -14.09 1.39 5.85
C TRP A 88 -13.00 1.04 4.84
N ILE A 89 -12.67 -0.24 4.73
CA ILE A 89 -11.59 -0.76 3.88
C ILE A 89 -12.13 -1.85 2.96
N VAL A 90 -11.61 -1.91 1.74
CA VAL A 90 -11.75 -3.08 0.86
C VAL A 90 -10.42 -3.80 0.78
N GLU A 91 -10.39 -5.06 1.20
CA GLU A 91 -9.25 -5.94 0.96
C GLU A 91 -9.48 -6.69 -0.35
N ILE A 92 -8.61 -6.51 -1.33
CA ILE A 92 -8.65 -7.24 -2.60
C ILE A 92 -7.64 -8.39 -2.51
N ALA A 93 -8.10 -9.59 -2.21
CA ALA A 93 -7.23 -10.75 -2.04
C ALA A 93 -8.00 -12.06 -2.26
N SER A 94 -7.31 -13.10 -2.75
CA SER A 94 -7.87 -14.46 -2.79
C SER A 94 -7.91 -15.11 -1.40
N VAL A 95 -7.02 -14.71 -0.50
CA VAL A 95 -6.95 -15.15 0.89
C VAL A 95 -6.84 -13.90 1.80
N PRO A 96 -7.83 -13.65 2.67
CA PRO A 96 -7.83 -12.46 3.51
C PRO A 96 -6.73 -12.53 4.57
N THR A 97 -5.85 -11.54 4.59
CA THR A 97 -4.72 -11.40 5.52
C THR A 97 -4.71 -10.01 6.16
N LEU A 98 -4.98 -8.96 5.38
CA LEU A 98 -4.88 -7.57 5.85
C LEU A 98 -6.07 -7.15 6.72
N GLY A 99 -7.27 -7.67 6.47
CA GLY A 99 -8.45 -7.38 7.27
C GLY A 99 -8.29 -7.73 8.76
N PRO A 100 -7.82 -8.95 9.10
CA PRO A 100 -7.47 -9.27 10.49
C PRO A 100 -6.36 -8.37 11.06
N LEU A 101 -5.34 -8.03 10.26
CA LEU A 101 -4.21 -7.21 10.72
C LEU A 101 -4.62 -5.76 10.99
N ILE A 102 -5.47 -5.15 10.15
CA ILE A 102 -5.93 -3.78 10.40
C ILE A 102 -6.84 -3.70 11.62
N ARG A 103 -7.63 -4.76 11.90
CA ARG A 103 -8.46 -4.83 13.13
C ARG A 103 -7.65 -4.99 14.41
N GLN A 104 -6.38 -5.40 14.34
CA GLN A 104 -5.50 -5.37 15.51
C GLN A 104 -5.16 -3.92 15.92
N VAL A 105 -5.13 -3.00 14.95
CA VAL A 105 -4.82 -1.57 15.16
C VAL A 105 -6.09 -0.73 15.33
N HIS A 106 -7.11 -1.03 14.52
CA HIS A 106 -8.42 -0.36 14.48
C HIS A 106 -9.56 -1.41 14.55
N PRO A 107 -9.93 -1.89 15.75
CA PRO A 107 -10.87 -3.01 15.92
C PRO A 107 -12.25 -2.80 15.29
N ASP A 108 -12.75 -1.58 15.31
CA ASP A 108 -14.10 -1.23 14.85
C ASP A 108 -14.15 -0.82 13.37
N LEU A 109 -13.00 -0.78 12.67
CA LEU A 109 -12.97 -0.37 11.26
C LEU A 109 -13.62 -1.45 10.38
N PRO A 110 -14.70 -1.14 9.64
CA PRO A 110 -15.32 -2.08 8.72
C PRO A 110 -14.33 -2.49 7.62
N VAL A 111 -14.25 -3.80 7.35
CA VAL A 111 -13.42 -4.35 6.26
C VAL A 111 -14.27 -5.28 5.42
N HIS A 112 -14.30 -5.01 4.12
CA HIS A 112 -14.99 -5.82 3.11
C HIS A 112 -13.95 -6.57 2.28
N LEU A 113 -14.10 -7.89 2.19
CA LEU A 113 -13.25 -8.71 1.32
C LEU A 113 -13.81 -8.68 -0.10
N ALA A 114 -12.95 -8.41 -1.06
CA ALA A 114 -13.22 -8.46 -2.47
C ALA A 114 -12.46 -9.64 -3.13
N THR A 115 -13.18 -10.73 -3.40
CA THR A 115 -12.72 -11.89 -4.19
C THR A 115 -13.51 -11.95 -5.52
N GLY A 116 -12.86 -12.17 -6.66
CA GLY A 116 -13.55 -12.25 -7.96
C GLY A 116 -14.13 -13.65 -8.28
N PRO A 117 -14.86 -13.85 -9.40
CA PRO A 117 -15.68 -12.91 -10.19
C PRO A 117 -17.13 -12.85 -9.67
N GLY A 118 -17.75 -11.66 -9.69
CA GLY A 118 -19.08 -11.40 -9.11
C GLY A 118 -19.09 -10.39 -7.95
N LEU A 119 -18.05 -9.56 -7.86
CA LEU A 119 -17.90 -8.56 -6.80
C LEU A 119 -19.12 -7.65 -6.68
N PRO A 120 -19.66 -7.42 -5.47
CA PRO A 120 -20.65 -6.37 -5.27
C PRO A 120 -20.03 -5.04 -5.66
N THR A 121 -20.70 -4.31 -6.55
CA THR A 121 -20.37 -2.92 -6.85
C THR A 121 -20.34 -2.17 -5.52
N PRO A 122 -19.25 -1.46 -5.16
CA PRO A 122 -19.26 -0.56 -4.02
C PRO A 122 -20.50 0.35 -4.15
N PRO A 123 -21.21 0.66 -3.05
CA PRO A 123 -22.33 1.60 -3.12
C PRO A 123 -21.86 2.87 -3.84
N ALA A 124 -22.72 3.42 -4.69
CA ALA A 124 -22.41 4.59 -5.50
C ALA A 124 -21.71 5.63 -4.61
N ARG A 125 -20.50 6.02 -5.05
CA ARG A 125 -19.65 6.99 -4.36
C ARG A 125 -20.53 8.19 -3.99
N PRO A 126 -20.57 8.64 -2.73
CA PRO A 126 -21.24 9.89 -2.41
C PRO A 126 -20.64 10.99 -3.30
N ASP A 127 -21.47 11.93 -3.78
CA ASP A 127 -21.06 13.04 -4.65
C ASP A 127 -20.09 14.00 -3.94
N HIS A 128 -18.86 13.57 -3.66
CA HIS A 128 -17.71 14.46 -3.54
C HIS A 128 -17.05 14.47 -4.91
N ALA A 129 -17.47 15.45 -5.70
CA ALA A 129 -17.02 15.69 -7.04
C ALA A 129 -15.49 15.72 -7.11
N LEU A 130 -14.92 14.88 -7.99
CA LEU A 130 -13.61 15.13 -8.59
C LEU A 130 -13.71 16.41 -9.45
N THR A 131 -13.86 17.56 -8.80
CA THR A 131 -13.83 18.88 -9.46
C THR A 131 -12.39 19.34 -9.52
N GLY A 132 -11.67 18.78 -10.49
CA GLY A 132 -10.48 19.37 -11.05
C GLY A 132 -10.60 19.24 -12.56
N ALA A 133 -10.97 20.32 -13.22
CA ALA A 133 -11.01 20.38 -14.68
C ALA A 133 -9.64 20.00 -15.24
N ALA A 134 -9.61 19.05 -16.17
CA ALA A 134 -8.41 18.72 -16.92
C ALA A 134 -7.92 19.98 -17.66
N PRO A 135 -6.61 20.30 -17.65
CA PRO A 135 -6.10 21.41 -18.43
C PRO A 135 -6.35 21.13 -19.92
N SER A 136 -7.02 22.08 -20.58
CA SER A 136 -7.24 22.05 -22.02
C SER A 136 -5.89 21.96 -22.73
N ARG A 137 -5.69 20.89 -23.51
CA ARG A 137 -4.58 20.80 -24.47
C ARG A 137 -4.70 22.00 -25.41
N GLY A 138 -3.78 22.95 -25.28
CA GLY A 138 -3.63 24.04 -26.23
C GLY A 138 -3.10 23.47 -27.55
N GLU A 139 -3.85 23.70 -28.61
CA GLU A 139 -3.32 23.68 -29.97
C GLU A 139 -2.39 24.89 -30.15
N ARG A 140 -1.12 24.63 -30.44
CA ARG A 140 -0.28 25.30 -31.44
C ARG A 140 1.08 24.62 -31.52
#